data_AF-A0AAV0BXK4-F1
#
_entry.id   AF-A0AAV0BXK4-F1
#
_cell.length_a   1.000
_cell.length_b   1.000
_cell.length_c   1.000
_cell.angle_alpha   90.00
_cell.angle_beta   90.00
_cell.angle_gamma   90.00
#
_symmetry.space_group_name_H-M   'P 1'
#
loop_
_entity.id
_entity.type
_entity.pdbx_description
1 polymer ?
#
loop_
_entity_poly.entity_id
_entity_poly.type
_entity_poly.pdbx_seq_one_letter_code
_entity_poly.pdbx_strand_id
1 'polypeptide(L)'
;MRSWLSNLKQSFLQLLRKVNFSSISAHLNSIPVLNGTNFKEWKENILITLGCMDLDLALRVEQPVSLTDASIQDEKRYYEKWDRSNRLSLMIIKRGISESFRGAVSDEVTNAKDFLSEIEKRFVKSDKAEISMLLKDFTSKRYSRKGNIREYIMEMSYIVYRLKTLKIEISEDVLVHIVLNSLPIAFDPFKVSYNCQKEKWSLNELI
;
A
#
# COMPACT_ATOMS: atom_id res chain seq x y z
N MET A 1 -22.10 -23.92 -7.94
CA MET A 1 -20.79 -23.57 -7.36
C MET A 1 -19.61 -24.34 -7.96
N ARG A 2 -19.59 -25.69 -8.03
CA ARG A 2 -18.44 -26.45 -8.57
C ARG A 2 -18.16 -26.25 -10.08
N SER A 3 -19.22 -26.13 -10.89
CA SER A 3 -19.14 -25.87 -12.34
C SER A 3 -18.60 -24.46 -12.68
N TRP A 4 -18.84 -23.48 -11.80
CA TRP A 4 -18.32 -22.13 -11.95
C TRP A 4 -16.81 -22.05 -11.66
N LEU A 5 -16.35 -22.74 -10.60
CA LEU A 5 -14.94 -22.85 -10.27
C LEU A 5 -14.15 -23.62 -11.34
N SER A 6 -14.75 -24.66 -11.95
CA SER A 6 -14.10 -25.40 -13.05
C SER A 6 -13.96 -24.52 -14.29
N ASN A 7 -15.00 -23.78 -14.67
CA ASN A 7 -14.96 -22.90 -15.84
C ASN A 7 -13.97 -21.75 -15.69
N LEU A 8 -13.89 -21.14 -14.50
CA LEU A 8 -12.88 -20.13 -14.21
C LEU A 8 -11.46 -20.70 -14.27
N LYS A 9 -11.24 -21.89 -13.71
CA LYS A 9 -9.94 -22.57 -13.74
C LYS A 9 -9.53 -22.95 -15.18
N GLN A 10 -10.48 -23.39 -16.00
CA GLN A 10 -10.23 -23.82 -17.37
C GLN A 10 -10.01 -22.63 -18.32
N SER A 11 -10.76 -21.56 -18.14
CA SER A 11 -10.57 -20.29 -18.85
C SER A 11 -9.24 -19.63 -18.45
N PHE A 12 -8.87 -19.70 -17.17
CA PHE A 12 -7.55 -19.29 -16.67
C PHE A 12 -6.39 -20.09 -17.31
N LEU A 13 -6.53 -21.42 -17.41
CA LEU A 13 -5.53 -22.29 -18.02
C LEU A 13 -5.37 -22.05 -19.53
N GLN A 14 -6.45 -21.72 -20.25
CA GLN A 14 -6.37 -21.40 -21.68
C GLN A 14 -5.69 -20.04 -21.95
N LEU A 15 -5.87 -19.06 -21.05
CA LEU A 15 -5.25 -17.74 -21.15
C LEU A 15 -3.74 -17.74 -20.86
N LEU A 16 -3.25 -18.73 -20.11
CA LEU A 16 -1.85 -18.88 -19.73
C LEU A 16 -0.95 -19.49 -20.82
N ARG A 17 -1.51 -20.03 -21.92
CA ARG A 17 -0.74 -20.70 -22.99
C ARG A 17 0.23 -19.81 -23.78
N LYS A 18 0.20 -18.48 -23.59
CA LYS A 18 1.07 -17.52 -24.29
C LYS A 18 2.18 -16.90 -23.42
N VAL A 19 2.35 -17.32 -22.16
CA VAL A 19 3.31 -16.67 -21.24
C VAL A 19 4.04 -17.72 -20.41
N ASN A 20 5.32 -17.47 -20.08
CA ASN A 20 6.17 -18.38 -19.33
C ASN A 20 5.60 -18.68 -17.93
N PHE A 21 4.97 -19.86 -17.79
CA PHE A 21 4.10 -20.21 -16.66
C PHE A 21 4.81 -20.30 -15.30
N SER A 22 6.07 -20.73 -15.30
CA SER A 22 6.88 -20.90 -14.08
C SER A 22 7.16 -19.55 -13.39
N SER A 23 7.53 -18.53 -14.16
CA SER A 23 7.78 -17.18 -13.65
C SER A 23 6.50 -16.54 -13.13
N ILE A 24 5.36 -16.67 -13.84
CA ILE A 24 4.08 -16.11 -13.37
C ILE A 24 3.61 -16.78 -12.09
N SER A 25 3.68 -18.12 -12.00
CA SER A 25 3.26 -18.83 -10.80
C SER A 25 4.08 -18.41 -9.58
N ALA A 26 5.40 -18.22 -9.74
CA ALA A 26 6.25 -17.75 -8.65
C ALA A 26 5.86 -16.35 -8.19
N HIS A 27 5.66 -15.41 -9.12
CA HIS A 27 5.27 -14.03 -8.81
C HIS A 27 3.87 -13.93 -8.20
N LEU A 28 2.91 -14.76 -8.63
CA LEU A 28 1.57 -14.78 -8.04
C LEU A 28 1.54 -15.41 -6.64
N ASN A 29 2.47 -16.31 -6.33
CA ASN A 29 2.57 -16.94 -5.02
C ASN A 29 3.33 -16.08 -4.00
N SER A 30 4.11 -15.09 -4.45
CA SER A 30 4.80 -14.14 -3.56
C SER A 30 3.91 -13.00 -3.07
N ILE A 31 2.74 -12.79 -3.67
CA ILE A 31 1.80 -11.76 -3.21
C ILE A 31 1.14 -12.24 -1.91
N PRO A 32 1.32 -11.54 -0.78
CA PRO A 32 0.66 -11.92 0.46
C PRO A 32 -0.86 -11.82 0.29
N VAL A 33 -1.63 -12.73 0.87
CA VAL A 33 -3.10 -12.62 0.81
C VAL A 33 -3.56 -11.45 1.68
N LEU A 34 -4.50 -10.64 1.18
CA LEU A 34 -5.08 -9.51 1.91
C LEU A 34 -5.82 -10.00 3.17
N ASN A 35 -5.41 -9.55 4.35
CA ASN A 35 -5.83 -10.11 5.65
C ASN A 35 -6.38 -9.09 6.66
N GLY A 36 -6.66 -7.85 6.25
CA GLY A 36 -7.16 -6.81 7.16
C GLY A 36 -6.16 -5.69 7.40
N THR A 37 -4.90 -6.06 7.66
CA THR A 37 -3.86 -5.15 8.17
C THR A 37 -2.76 -4.85 7.15
N ASN A 38 -2.65 -5.66 6.09
CA ASN A 38 -1.59 -5.56 5.10
C ASN A 38 -2.00 -4.87 3.78
N PHE A 39 -3.09 -4.09 3.76
CA PHE A 39 -3.63 -3.53 2.50
C PHE A 39 -2.60 -2.74 1.68
N LYS A 40 -1.78 -1.91 2.33
CA LYS A 40 -0.77 -1.09 1.65
C LYS A 40 0.28 -1.95 0.94
N GLU A 41 0.89 -2.88 1.67
CA GLU A 41 1.88 -3.83 1.14
C GLU A 41 1.28 -4.73 0.05
N TRP A 42 0.06 -5.22 0.28
CA TRP A 42 -0.67 -6.03 -0.68
C TRP A 42 -0.92 -5.27 -1.99
N LYS A 43 -1.42 -4.03 -1.91
CA LYS A 43 -1.69 -3.18 -3.08
C LYS A 43 -0.41 -2.93 -3.87
N GLU A 44 0.68 -2.59 -3.18
CA GLU A 44 1.98 -2.35 -3.80
C GLU A 44 2.50 -3.59 -4.55
N ASN A 45 2.48 -4.77 -3.91
CA ASN A 45 2.91 -6.02 -4.53
C ASN A 45 2.04 -6.41 -5.75
N ILE A 46 0.73 -6.17 -5.70
CA ILE A 46 -0.19 -6.35 -6.83
C ILE A 46 0.20 -5.43 -7.99
N LEU A 47 0.40 -4.13 -7.74
CA LEU A 47 0.71 -3.16 -8.78
C LEU A 47 2.06 -3.46 -9.45
N ILE A 48 3.09 -3.80 -8.67
CA ILE A 48 4.40 -4.23 -9.19
C ILE A 48 4.23 -5.47 -10.07
N THR A 49 3.50 -6.47 -9.59
CA THR A 49 3.29 -7.72 -10.34
C THR A 49 2.59 -7.47 -11.66
N LEU A 50 1.53 -6.67 -11.67
CA LEU A 50 0.79 -6.32 -12.89
C LEU A 50 1.65 -5.51 -13.87
N GLY A 51 2.48 -4.59 -13.37
CA GLY A 51 3.45 -3.84 -14.17
C GLY A 51 4.48 -4.76 -14.82
N CYS A 52 5.11 -5.66 -14.05
CA CYS A 52 6.08 -6.63 -14.57
C CYS A 52 5.50 -7.62 -15.61
N MET A 53 4.17 -7.81 -15.60
CA MET A 53 3.47 -8.68 -16.56
C MET A 53 2.88 -7.93 -17.75
N ASP A 54 3.08 -6.61 -17.86
CA ASP A 54 2.44 -5.72 -18.85
C ASP A 54 0.89 -5.80 -18.82
N LEU A 55 0.32 -5.95 -17.62
CA LEU A 55 -1.12 -6.07 -17.38
C LEU A 55 -1.73 -4.83 -16.71
N ASP A 56 -0.96 -3.78 -16.49
CA ASP A 56 -1.38 -2.58 -15.75
C ASP A 56 -2.16 -1.53 -16.57
N LEU A 57 -2.28 -1.73 -17.90
CA LEU A 57 -2.89 -0.76 -18.81
C LEU A 57 -4.30 -0.32 -18.37
N ALA A 58 -5.17 -1.26 -18.01
CA ALA A 58 -6.53 -1.01 -17.57
C ALA A 58 -6.63 -0.33 -16.20
N LEU A 59 -5.54 -0.35 -15.41
CA LEU A 59 -5.45 0.41 -14.16
C LEU A 59 -5.04 1.86 -14.40
N ARG A 60 -4.27 2.12 -15.46
CA ARG A 60 -3.73 3.44 -15.79
C ARG A 60 -4.66 4.27 -16.68
N VAL A 61 -5.40 3.64 -17.59
CA VAL A 61 -6.21 4.33 -18.60
C VAL A 61 -7.68 3.93 -18.45
N GLU A 62 -8.58 4.91 -18.61
CA GLU A 62 -10.02 4.68 -18.63
C GLU A 62 -10.45 3.70 -19.70
N GLN A 63 -11.62 3.08 -19.51
CA GLN A 63 -12.18 2.16 -20.47
C GLN A 63 -12.32 2.83 -21.84
N PRO A 64 -11.72 2.27 -22.90
CA PRO A 64 -11.89 2.79 -24.25
C PRO A 64 -13.35 2.67 -24.68
N VAL A 65 -13.77 3.55 -25.61
CA VAL A 65 -15.10 3.47 -26.21
C VAL A 65 -15.29 2.10 -26.85
N SER A 66 -16.49 1.53 -26.68
CA SER A 66 -16.85 0.26 -27.31
C SER A 66 -16.63 0.31 -28.81
N LEU A 67 -16.06 -0.76 -29.35
CA LEU A 67 -15.80 -0.88 -30.77
C LEU A 67 -17.12 -0.84 -31.57
N THR A 68 -17.07 -0.19 -32.73
CA THR A 68 -18.15 -0.18 -33.72
C THR A 68 -17.68 -0.86 -35.01
N ASP A 69 -18.61 -1.14 -35.93
CA ASP A 69 -18.26 -1.71 -37.24
C ASP A 69 -17.32 -0.80 -38.05
N ALA A 70 -17.33 0.51 -37.77
CA ALA A 70 -16.47 1.51 -38.39
C ALA A 70 -15.07 1.64 -37.72
N SER A 71 -14.83 0.97 -36.59
CA SER A 71 -13.56 1.10 -35.86
C SER A 71 -12.38 0.61 -36.70
N ILE A 72 -11.33 1.41 -36.75
CA ILE A 72 -10.11 1.08 -37.51
C ILE A 72 -9.30 -0.01 -36.79
N GLN A 73 -8.40 -0.67 -37.52
CA GLN A 73 -7.68 -1.84 -37.02
C GLN A 73 -6.89 -1.55 -35.73
N ASP A 74 -6.30 -0.36 -35.61
CA ASP A 74 -5.51 0.01 -34.42
C ASP A 74 -6.38 0.24 -33.18
N GLU A 75 -7.59 0.79 -33.35
CA GLU A 75 -8.57 0.91 -32.25
C GLU A 75 -8.98 -0.47 -31.73
N LYS A 76 -9.23 -1.42 -32.64
CA LYS A 76 -9.56 -2.81 -32.27
C LYS A 76 -8.43 -3.46 -31.48
N ARG A 77 -7.18 -3.33 -31.95
CA ARG A 77 -6.00 -3.85 -31.24
C ARG A 77 -5.81 -3.21 -29.87
N TYR A 78 -6.02 -1.90 -29.76
CA TYR A 78 -5.91 -1.19 -28.50
C TYR A 78 -6.99 -1.65 -27.50
N TYR A 79 -8.23 -1.76 -27.95
CA TYR A 79 -9.34 -2.27 -27.13
C TYR A 79 -9.06 -3.69 -26.64
N GLU A 80 -8.62 -4.60 -27.51
CA GLU A 80 -8.26 -5.97 -27.12
C GLU A 80 -7.12 -6.02 -26.09
N LYS A 81 -6.11 -5.15 -26.24
CA LYS A 81 -5.00 -5.05 -25.28
C LYS A 81 -5.50 -4.56 -23.92
N TRP A 82 -6.37 -3.54 -23.91
CA TRP A 82 -6.99 -3.02 -22.70
C TRP A 82 -7.89 -4.06 -22.04
N ASP A 83 -8.77 -4.73 -22.80
CA ASP A 83 -9.68 -5.77 -22.29
C ASP A 83 -8.91 -6.94 -21.67
N ARG A 84 -7.83 -7.39 -22.34
CA ARG A 84 -6.94 -8.43 -21.80
C ARG A 84 -6.31 -8.00 -20.47
N SER A 85 -5.80 -6.78 -20.41
CA SER A 85 -5.21 -6.21 -19.19
C SER A 85 -6.25 -6.12 -18.07
N ASN A 86 -7.47 -5.65 -18.37
CA ASN A 86 -8.57 -5.55 -17.44
C ASN A 86 -8.96 -6.92 -16.86
N ARG A 87 -9.24 -7.90 -17.73
CA ARG A 87 -9.66 -9.25 -17.32
C ARG A 87 -8.60 -9.95 -16.47
N LEU A 88 -7.33 -9.90 -16.89
CA LEU A 88 -6.27 -10.59 -16.15
C LEU A 88 -5.94 -9.90 -14.83
N SER A 89 -5.96 -8.57 -14.79
CA SER A 89 -5.80 -7.80 -13.55
C SER A 89 -6.88 -8.17 -12.53
N LEU A 90 -8.15 -8.23 -12.95
CA LEU A 90 -9.26 -8.66 -12.09
C LEU A 90 -9.02 -10.05 -11.49
N MET A 91 -8.57 -11.01 -12.28
CA MET A 91 -8.30 -12.37 -11.78
C MET A 91 -7.18 -12.38 -10.74
N ILE A 92 -6.11 -11.62 -10.97
CA ILE A 92 -4.97 -11.53 -10.05
C ILE A 92 -5.37 -10.84 -8.75
N ILE A 93 -6.06 -9.69 -8.85
CA ILE A 93 -6.56 -8.94 -7.69
C ILE A 93 -7.52 -9.82 -6.88
N LYS A 94 -8.53 -10.44 -7.50
CA LYS A 94 -9.50 -11.33 -6.82
C LYS A 94 -8.82 -12.53 -6.14
N ARG A 95 -7.78 -13.09 -6.75
CA ARG A 95 -7.00 -14.20 -6.18
C ARG A 95 -6.22 -13.77 -4.93
N GLY A 96 -5.69 -12.55 -4.92
CA GLY A 96 -4.94 -12.00 -3.80
C GLY A 96 -5.78 -11.64 -2.57
N ILE A 97 -7.09 -11.85 -2.60
CA ILE A 97 -8.02 -11.49 -1.52
C ILE A 97 -8.49 -12.75 -0.81
N SER A 98 -8.45 -12.75 0.53
CA SER A 98 -8.98 -13.86 1.33
C SER A 98 -10.50 -13.97 1.18
N GLU A 99 -11.04 -15.17 1.37
CA GLU A 99 -12.49 -15.41 1.26
C GLU A 99 -13.33 -14.48 2.15
N SER A 100 -12.82 -14.11 3.34
CA SER A 100 -13.51 -13.21 4.26
C SER A 100 -13.72 -11.80 3.70
N PHE A 101 -12.94 -11.40 2.69
CA PHE A 101 -13.07 -10.12 2.02
C PHE A 101 -13.58 -10.24 0.57
N ARG A 102 -13.86 -11.44 0.03
CA ARG A 102 -14.32 -11.57 -1.37
C ARG A 102 -15.75 -11.06 -1.58
N GLY A 103 -16.66 -11.30 -0.64
CA GLY A 103 -18.03 -10.77 -0.69
C GLY A 103 -18.13 -9.26 -0.45
N ALA A 104 -16.98 -8.58 -0.32
CA ALA A 104 -16.89 -7.15 -0.10
C ALA A 104 -17.12 -6.33 -1.37
N VAL A 105 -16.89 -6.88 -2.55
CA VAL A 105 -17.05 -6.11 -3.79
C VAL A 105 -18.15 -6.79 -4.60
N SER A 106 -19.05 -5.98 -5.19
CA SER A 106 -20.11 -6.52 -6.04
C SER A 106 -19.52 -7.33 -7.19
N ASP A 107 -20.11 -8.49 -7.48
CA ASP A 107 -19.74 -9.32 -8.63
C ASP A 107 -19.99 -8.61 -9.97
N GLU A 108 -20.79 -7.53 -9.97
CA GLU A 108 -21.09 -6.69 -11.14
C GLU A 108 -19.92 -5.79 -11.56
N VAL A 109 -18.90 -5.62 -10.70
CA VAL A 109 -17.72 -4.80 -11.03
C VAL A 109 -16.84 -5.56 -12.03
N THR A 110 -16.91 -5.14 -13.30
CA THR A 110 -16.19 -5.73 -14.43
C THR A 110 -14.94 -4.97 -14.84
N ASN A 111 -14.65 -3.83 -14.20
CA ASN A 111 -13.45 -3.04 -14.41
C ASN A 111 -12.45 -3.23 -13.24
N ALA A 112 -11.19 -3.54 -13.55
CA ALA A 112 -10.13 -3.81 -12.58
C ALA A 112 -9.79 -2.59 -11.71
N LYS A 113 -9.80 -1.39 -12.30
CA LYS A 113 -9.52 -0.13 -11.61
C LYS A 113 -10.60 0.17 -10.58
N ASP A 114 -11.86 0.00 -10.98
CA ASP A 114 -13.01 0.20 -10.09
C ASP A 114 -13.03 -0.85 -8.98
N PHE A 115 -12.73 -2.12 -9.31
CA PHE A 115 -12.63 -3.19 -8.33
C PHE A 115 -11.55 -2.90 -7.27
N LEU A 116 -10.38 -2.43 -7.68
CA LEU A 116 -9.31 -2.05 -6.76
C LEU A 116 -9.72 -0.84 -5.89
N SER A 117 -10.41 0.14 -6.47
CA SER A 117 -10.93 1.31 -5.76
C SER A 117 -11.98 0.96 -4.70
N GLU A 118 -12.89 0.03 -5.01
CA GLU A 118 -13.88 -0.50 -4.06
C GLU A 118 -13.23 -1.17 -2.85
N ILE A 119 -12.18 -1.97 -3.08
CA ILE A 119 -11.38 -2.55 -1.99
C ILE A 119 -10.72 -1.43 -1.21
N GLU A 120 -10.05 -0.49 -1.88
CA GLU A 120 -9.36 0.62 -1.24
C GLU A 120 -10.28 1.38 -0.29
N LYS A 121 -11.50 1.75 -0.71
CA LYS A 121 -12.48 2.43 0.15
C LYS A 121 -12.78 1.69 1.46
N ARG A 122 -12.71 0.35 1.47
CA ARG A 122 -12.93 -0.47 2.68
C ARG A 122 -11.75 -0.47 3.63
N PHE A 123 -10.54 -0.32 3.10
CA PHE A 123 -9.30 -0.27 3.89
C PHE A 123 -8.84 1.16 4.22
N VAL A 124 -9.37 2.18 3.53
CA VAL A 124 -9.29 3.60 3.93
C VAL A 124 -9.85 3.80 5.35
N LYS A 125 -10.70 2.88 5.84
CA LYS A 125 -11.18 2.86 7.23
C LYS A 125 -10.09 2.58 8.29
N SER A 126 -8.89 2.16 7.92
CA SER A 126 -7.82 1.94 8.90
C SER A 126 -6.99 3.18 9.20
N ASP A 127 -7.05 4.25 8.40
CA ASP A 127 -6.25 5.47 8.65
C ASP A 127 -6.44 5.94 10.09
N LYS A 128 -7.67 5.91 10.63
CA LYS A 128 -7.92 6.27 12.02
C LYS A 128 -7.28 5.30 13.04
N ALA A 129 -7.30 4.01 12.76
CA ALA A 129 -6.69 3.00 13.62
C ALA A 129 -5.16 3.04 13.57
N GLU A 130 -4.60 3.23 12.37
CA GLU A 130 -3.16 3.42 12.14
C GLU A 130 -2.68 4.74 12.75
N ILE A 131 -3.40 5.85 12.54
CA ILE A 131 -3.16 7.13 13.22
C ILE A 131 -3.19 6.92 14.74
N SER A 132 -4.20 6.23 15.27
CA SER A 132 -4.31 5.98 16.71
C SER A 132 -3.14 5.15 17.25
N MET A 133 -2.71 4.11 16.53
CA MET A 133 -1.55 3.30 16.87
C MET A 133 -0.25 4.11 16.80
N LEU A 134 -0.02 4.85 15.72
CA LEU A 134 1.16 5.70 15.54
C LEU A 134 1.23 6.81 16.58
N LEU A 135 0.10 7.45 16.93
CA LEU A 135 0.04 8.44 18.01
C LEU A 135 0.30 7.81 19.38
N LYS A 136 -0.19 6.60 19.62
CA LYS A 136 0.10 5.85 20.85
C LYS A 136 1.59 5.53 20.94
N ASP A 137 2.19 5.05 19.86
CA ASP A 137 3.63 4.79 19.80
C ASP A 137 4.40 6.10 20.00
N PHE A 138 4.06 7.16 19.28
CA PHE A 138 4.70 8.47 19.39
C PHE A 138 4.70 9.02 20.82
N THR A 139 3.58 8.92 21.53
CA THR A 139 3.42 9.48 22.89
C THR A 139 4.00 8.59 23.98
N SER A 140 4.01 7.26 23.80
CA SER A 140 4.48 6.29 24.80
C SER A 140 5.94 5.90 24.65
N LYS A 141 6.51 6.03 23.46
CA LYS A 141 7.89 5.63 23.17
C LYS A 141 8.86 6.52 23.95
N ARG A 142 9.83 5.86 24.59
CA ARG A 142 10.89 6.48 25.39
C ARG A 142 12.21 5.88 25.00
N TYR A 143 13.29 6.65 25.11
CA TYR A 143 14.62 6.13 24.87
C TYR A 143 14.96 5.04 25.89
N SER A 144 15.16 3.81 25.42
CA SER A 144 15.66 2.72 26.26
C SER A 144 17.16 2.92 26.44
N ARG A 145 17.65 2.96 27.69
CA ARG A 145 19.08 3.18 28.04
C ARG A 145 20.07 2.17 27.42
N LYS A 146 19.59 1.23 26.60
CA LYS A 146 20.35 0.11 26.03
C LYS A 146 20.61 0.24 24.52
N GLY A 147 20.14 1.29 23.84
CA GLY A 147 20.33 1.52 22.39
C GLY A 147 21.11 2.81 22.08
N ASN A 148 21.29 3.13 20.80
CA ASN A 148 21.89 4.40 20.37
C ASN A 148 20.81 5.50 20.29
N ILE A 149 21.11 6.70 20.80
CA ILE A 149 20.21 7.86 20.73
C ILE A 149 19.84 8.21 19.28
N ARG A 150 20.77 8.01 18.34
CA ARG A 150 20.56 8.22 16.91
C ARG A 150 19.47 7.29 16.35
N GLU A 151 19.50 6.01 16.72
CA GLU A 151 18.49 5.03 16.29
C GLU A 151 17.12 5.42 16.84
N TYR A 152 17.06 5.84 18.11
CA TYR A 152 15.83 6.34 18.71
C TYR A 152 15.27 7.56 17.98
N ILE A 153 16.10 8.55 17.63
CA ILE A 153 15.69 9.72 16.86
C ILE A 153 15.18 9.32 15.47
N MET A 154 15.85 8.38 14.79
CA MET A 154 15.38 7.88 13.50
C MET A 154 14.01 7.20 13.60
N GLU A 155 13.79 6.37 14.63
CA GLU A 155 12.49 5.74 14.87
C GLU A 155 11.38 6.76 15.14
N MET A 156 11.64 7.78 15.95
CA MET A 156 10.69 8.87 16.21
C MET A 156 10.38 9.67 14.93
N SER A 157 11.40 9.94 14.12
CA SER A 157 11.26 10.60 12.81
C SER A 157 10.41 9.78 11.85
N TYR A 158 10.61 8.46 11.84
CA TYR A 158 9.84 7.55 11.00
C TYR A 158 8.35 7.55 11.39
N ILE A 159 8.02 7.57 12.69
CA ILE A 159 6.63 7.66 13.15
C ILE A 159 5.98 8.98 12.69
N VAL A 160 6.67 10.11 12.83
CA VAL A 160 6.18 11.42 12.35
C VAL A 160 6.00 11.43 10.83
N TYR A 161 6.95 10.86 10.09
CA TYR A 161 6.83 10.70 8.64
C TYR A 161 5.58 9.90 8.26
N ARG A 162 5.34 8.76 8.94
CA ARG A 162 4.13 7.94 8.71
C ARG A 162 2.85 8.73 9.00
N LEU A 163 2.80 9.46 10.11
CA LEU A 163 1.67 10.35 10.43
C LEU A 163 1.45 11.41 9.35
N LYS A 164 2.52 12.00 8.81
CA LYS A 164 2.43 12.96 7.69
C LYS A 164 1.83 12.34 6.43
N THR A 165 2.18 11.08 6.11
CA THR A 165 1.54 10.37 4.98
C THR A 165 0.04 10.14 5.17
N LEU A 166 -0.43 10.16 6.42
CA LEU A 166 -1.84 10.07 6.82
C LEU A 166 -2.49 11.44 7.08
N LYS A 167 -1.86 12.53 6.59
CA LYS A 167 -2.31 13.93 6.74
C LYS A 167 -2.34 14.44 8.19
N ILE A 168 -1.58 13.82 9.09
CA ILE A 168 -1.35 14.33 10.45
C ILE A 168 0.04 14.95 10.50
N GLU A 169 0.09 16.27 10.54
CA GLU A 169 1.36 17.01 10.62
C GLU A 169 1.76 17.24 12.08
N ILE A 170 2.97 16.81 12.43
CA ILE A 170 3.64 17.16 13.67
C ILE A 170 4.78 18.08 13.30
N SER A 171 4.84 19.25 13.92
CA SER A 171 5.92 20.20 13.66
C SER A 171 7.26 19.66 14.17
N GLU A 172 8.34 20.06 13.50
CA GLU A 172 9.70 19.68 13.90
C GLU A 172 10.01 20.14 15.34
N ASP A 173 9.55 21.34 15.71
CA ASP A 173 9.65 21.85 17.08
C ASP A 173 9.04 20.90 18.12
N VAL A 174 7.83 20.37 17.85
CA VAL A 174 7.15 19.43 18.76
C VAL A 174 7.93 18.12 18.85
N LEU A 175 8.44 17.62 17.72
CA LEU A 175 9.21 16.39 17.66
C LEU A 175 10.52 16.50 18.47
N VAL A 176 11.25 17.62 18.33
CA VAL A 176 12.47 17.93 19.10
C VAL A 176 12.17 17.93 20.61
N HIS A 177 11.12 18.61 21.05
CA HIS A 177 10.73 18.64 22.46
C HIS A 177 10.28 17.26 22.98
N ILE A 178 9.55 16.47 22.18
CA ILE A 178 9.17 15.10 22.56
C ILE A 178 10.41 14.22 22.73
N VAL A 179 11.36 14.27 21.79
CA VAL A 179 12.62 13.53 21.86
C VAL A 179 13.37 13.91 23.12
N LEU A 180 13.56 15.21 23.39
CA LEU A 180 14.25 15.68 24.60
C LEU A 180 13.55 15.21 25.88
N ASN A 181 12.23 15.34 25.98
CA ASN A 181 11.46 14.93 27.15
C ASN A 181 11.45 13.41 27.37
N SER A 182 11.65 12.63 26.32
CA SER A 182 11.71 11.18 26.38
C SER A 182 13.05 10.64 26.93
N LEU A 183 14.08 11.48 26.98
CA LEU A 183 15.41 11.09 27.43
C LEU A 183 15.42 10.84 28.95
N PRO A 184 16.16 9.84 29.43
CA PRO A 184 16.31 9.57 30.85
C PRO A 184 16.86 10.77 31.62
N ILE A 185 16.63 10.78 32.94
CA ILE A 185 17.14 11.78 33.90
C ILE A 185 18.66 12.02 33.76
N ALA A 186 19.43 11.01 33.34
CA ALA A 186 20.87 11.16 33.08
C ALA A 186 21.21 12.25 32.04
N PHE A 187 20.25 12.65 31.20
CA PHE A 187 20.40 13.68 30.17
C PHE A 187 19.82 15.04 30.60
N ASP A 188 19.42 15.22 31.87
CA ASP A 188 18.83 16.48 32.32
C ASP A 188 19.74 17.71 32.15
N PRO A 189 21.08 17.64 32.37
CA PRO A 189 21.96 18.77 32.05
C PRO A 189 21.89 19.21 30.59
N PHE A 190 21.75 18.25 29.67
CA PHE A 190 21.60 18.52 28.23
C PHE A 190 20.26 19.20 27.94
N LYS A 191 19.16 18.74 28.54
CA LYS A 191 17.84 19.38 28.41
C LYS A 191 17.85 20.82 28.93
N VAL A 192 18.50 21.07 30.07
CA VAL A 192 18.65 22.42 30.63
C VAL A 192 19.45 23.30 29.69
N SER A 193 20.56 22.80 29.14
CA SER A 193 21.36 23.54 28.15
C SER A 193 20.52 23.93 26.93
N TYR A 194 19.75 23.00 26.36
CA TYR A 194 18.85 23.28 25.24
C TYR A 194 17.81 24.35 25.59
N ASN A 195 17.11 24.20 26.73
CA ASN A 195 16.05 25.13 27.14
C ASN A 195 16.56 26.55 27.45
N CYS A 196 17.84 26.71 27.80
CA CYS A 196 18.46 28.01 28.04
C CYS A 196 18.94 28.71 26.76
N GLN A 197 18.97 28.01 25.62
CA GLN A 197 19.38 28.57 24.34
C GLN A 197 18.21 29.24 23.61
N LYS A 198 18.51 30.30 22.86
CA LYS A 198 17.50 31.01 22.04
C LYS A 198 17.33 30.41 20.64
N GLU A 199 18.31 29.64 20.20
CA GLU A 199 18.30 28.98 18.89
C GLU A 199 17.42 27.74 18.94
N LYS A 200 16.68 27.49 17.84
CA LYS A 200 15.91 26.26 17.66
C LYS A 200 16.81 25.24 16.98
N TRP A 201 16.86 24.04 17.53
CA TRP A 201 17.59 22.93 16.92
C TRP A 201 16.63 22.03 16.13
N SER A 202 17.13 21.55 15.00
CA SER A 202 16.60 20.45 14.22
C SER A 202 16.99 19.11 14.86
N LEU A 203 16.33 18.03 14.42
CA LEU A 203 16.71 16.68 14.86
C LEU A 203 18.14 16.30 14.49
N ASN A 204 18.69 16.86 13.42
CA ASN A 204 20.06 16.58 12.99
C ASN A 204 21.09 17.20 13.93
N GLU A 205 20.74 18.29 14.60
CA GLU A 205 21.60 18.96 15.59
C GLU A 205 21.53 18.26 16.97
N LEU A 206 20.61 17.31 17.17
CA LEU A 206 20.53 16.46 18.35
C LEU A 206 21.35 15.17 18.26
N ILE A 207 21.93 14.86 17.09
CA ILE A 207 22.72 13.64 16.80
C ILE A 207 24.21 13.99 16.87
#